data_AF-A0A3A0G7D7-F1
#
_entry.id   AF-A0A3A0G7D7-F1
#
_cell.length_a   1.000
_cell.length_b   1.000
_cell.length_c   1.000
_cell.angle_alpha   90.00
_cell.angle_beta   90.00
_cell.angle_gamma   90.00
#
_symmetry.space_group_name_H-M   'P 1'
#
loop_
_entity.id
_entity.type
_entity.pdbx_description
1 polymer ?
#
loop_
_entity_poly.entity_id
_entity_poly.type
_entity_poly.pdbx_seq_one_letter_code
_entity_poly.pdbx_strand_id
1 'polypeptide(L)' 'MPLVVKCPDADPKEIRFTDLRQWVLDLPGFDDDPKHCGEKTLEAIQASWIDEAG' A
#
# COMPACT_ATOMS: atom_id res chain seq x y z
N MET A 1 -9.85 15.55 19.42
CA MET A 1 -10.54 14.47 18.67
C MET A 1 -9.46 13.50 18.19
N PRO A 2 -9.60 12.19 18.41
CA PRO A 2 -8.52 11.21 18.24
C PRO A 2 -8.33 10.75 16.79
N LEU A 3 -7.08 10.42 16.47
CA LEU A 3 -6.49 10.10 15.17
C LEU A 3 -6.78 8.65 14.73
N VAL A 4 -8.03 8.28 14.42
CA VAL A 4 -8.37 6.86 14.10
C VAL A 4 -8.87 6.61 12.67
N VAL A 5 -8.92 7.59 11.78
CA VAL A 5 -9.45 7.37 10.43
C VAL A 5 -8.50 7.94 9.41
N LYS A 6 -7.43 7.22 9.09
CA LYS A 6 -6.79 7.45 7.79
C LYS A 6 -6.73 6.22 6.89
N CYS A 7 -6.64 5.00 7.42
CA CYS A 7 -6.67 3.79 6.58
C CYS A 7 -7.21 2.48 7.26
N PRO A 8 -8.33 2.42 8.01
CA PRO A 8 -8.72 1.16 8.69
C PRO A 8 -9.42 0.10 7.80
N ASP A 9 -9.85 0.45 6.58
CA ASP A 9 -10.83 -0.34 5.81
C ASP A 9 -10.35 -0.75 4.40
N ALA A 10 -9.09 -0.47 4.05
CA ALA A 10 -8.56 -0.91 2.77
C ALA A 10 -8.05 -2.34 2.90
N ASP A 11 -8.91 -3.29 2.54
CA ASP A 11 -8.53 -4.67 2.38
C ASP A 11 -7.43 -4.77 1.31
N PRO A 12 -6.25 -5.35 1.61
CA PRO A 12 -5.21 -5.53 0.62
C PRO A 12 -5.66 -6.44 -0.54
N LYS A 13 -6.77 -7.16 -0.38
CA LYS A 13 -7.42 -7.95 -1.44
C LYS A 13 -8.38 -7.14 -2.32
N GLU A 14 -8.95 -6.05 -1.81
CA GLU A 14 -9.90 -5.19 -2.53
C GLU A 14 -9.23 -3.92 -3.10
N ILE A 15 -8.04 -3.55 -2.60
CA ILE A 15 -7.29 -2.39 -3.08
C ILE A 15 -6.73 -2.62 -4.49
N ARG A 16 -6.86 -1.62 -5.37
CA ARG A 16 -6.26 -1.67 -6.71
C ARG A 16 -4.78 -1.34 -6.64
N PHE A 17 -3.99 -1.95 -7.52
CA PHE A 17 -2.56 -1.66 -7.65
C PHE A 17 -2.24 -0.17 -7.82
N THR A 18 -3.11 0.59 -8.49
CA THR A 18 -2.95 2.03 -8.69
C THR A 18 -3.09 2.80 -7.37
N ASP A 19 -4.05 2.41 -6.53
CA ASP A 19 -4.29 3.00 -5.21
C ASP A 19 -3.21 2.58 -4.21
N LEU A 20 -2.83 1.29 -4.19
CA LEU A 20 -1.69 0.78 -3.40
C LEU A 20 -0.42 1.56 -3.73
N ARG A 21 -0.13 1.76 -5.03
CA ARG A 21 1.01 2.54 -5.49
C ARG A 21 0.95 3.99 -5.00
N GLN A 22 -0.22 4.62 -5.05
CA GLN A 22 -0.36 5.97 -4.53
C GLN A 22 -0.13 6.02 -3.02
N TRP A 23 -0.62 5.05 -2.25
CA TRP A 23 -0.40 5.00 -0.81
C TRP A 23 1.07 4.80 -0.45
N VAL A 24 1.75 3.93 -1.20
CA VAL A 24 3.18 3.70 -1.04
C VAL A 24 3.98 4.95 -1.37
N LEU A 25 3.62 5.70 -2.41
CA LEU A 25 4.24 6.99 -2.74
C LEU A 25 3.88 8.13 -1.78
N ASP A 26 2.73 8.03 -1.09
CA ASP A 26 2.26 9.01 -0.10
C ASP A 26 2.85 8.74 1.30
N LEU A 27 3.46 7.57 1.53
CA LEU A 27 4.06 7.21 2.81
C LEU A 27 5.26 8.12 3.12
N PRO A 28 5.22 8.87 4.25
CA PRO A 28 6.33 9.73 4.63
C PRO A 28 7.54 8.87 5.03
N GLY A 29 8.53 8.80 4.14
CA GLY A 29 9.72 7.95 4.30
C GLY A 29 9.94 6.95 3.17
N PHE A 30 8.99 6.84 2.24
CA PHE A 30 9.19 6.09 1.00
C PHE A 30 9.91 6.97 -0.03
N ASP A 31 11.19 6.71 -0.27
CA ASP A 31 12.06 7.40 -1.23
C ASP A 31 12.35 6.53 -2.47
N ASP A 32 11.43 5.61 -2.79
CA ASP A 32 11.62 4.68 -3.91
C ASP A 32 10.96 5.20 -5.19
N ASP A 33 11.62 4.98 -6.33
CA ASP A 33 11.25 5.65 -7.57
C ASP A 33 9.92 5.06 -8.10
N PRO A 34 8.92 5.90 -8.44
CA PRO A 34 7.62 5.45 -8.96
C PRO A 34 7.72 4.67 -10.28
N LYS A 35 8.89 4.66 -10.93
CA LYS A 35 9.21 3.85 -12.12
C LYS A 35 9.74 2.45 -11.79
N HIS A 36 10.28 2.25 -10.59
CA HIS A 36 10.70 0.94 -10.08
C HIS A 36 9.54 0.19 -9.38
N CYS A 37 8.49 0.91 -8.99
CA CYS A 37 7.23 0.34 -8.51
C CYS A 37 6.38 -0.20 -9.67
N GLY A 38 6.82 -1.30 -10.29
CA GLY A 38 6.06 -2.07 -11.28
C GLY A 38 5.13 -3.11 -10.66
N GLU A 39 4.50 -3.94 -11.49
CA GLU A 39 3.53 -4.98 -11.09
C GLU A 39 4.09 -5.92 -10.02
N LYS A 40 5.37 -6.33 -10.11
CA LYS A 40 6.02 -7.21 -9.12
C LYS A 40 6.20 -6.58 -7.74
N THR A 41 6.52 -5.30 -7.67
CA THR A 41 6.70 -4.59 -6.39
C THR A 41 5.36 -4.45 -5.70
N LEU A 42 4.32 -4.10 -6.46
CA LEU A 42 2.95 -4.00 -5.94
C LEU A 42 2.42 -5.37 -5.51
N GLU A 43 2.72 -6.43 -6.26
CA GLU A 43 2.36 -7.81 -5.90
C GLU A 43 3.07 -8.26 -4.61
N ALA A 44 4.36 -7.94 -4.44
CA ALA A 44 5.10 -8.25 -3.21
C ALA A 44 4.54 -7.49 -1.99
N ILE A 45 4.24 -6.19 -2.16
CA ILE A 45 3.62 -5.39 -1.10
C ILE A 45 2.25 -5.94 -0.75
N GLN A 46 1.41 -6.26 -1.75
CA GLN A 46 0.09 -6.81 -1.54
C GLN A 46 0.16 -8.18 -0.85
N ALA A 47 1.09 -9.05 -1.26
CA ALA A 47 1.31 -10.36 -0.63
C ALA A 47 1.78 -10.25 0.82
N SER A 48 2.79 -9.42 1.11
CA SER A 48 3.24 -9.15 2.49
C SER A 48 2.14 -8.52 3.33
N TRP A 49 1.32 -7.66 2.74
CA TRP A 49 0.24 -7.01 3.47
C TRP A 49 -0.93 -7.96 3.76
N ILE A 50 -1.25 -8.88 2.84
CA ILE A 50 -2.22 -9.96 3.06
C ILE A 50 -1.72 -10.94 4.15
N ASP A 51 -0.43 -11.25 4.16
CA ASP A 51 0.21 -12.11 5.15
C ASP A 51 0.15 -11.49 6.56
N GLU A 52 0.48 -10.20 6.68
CA GLU A 52 0.45 -9.47 7.95
C GLU A 52 -0.98 -9.16 8.44
N ALA A 53 -1.94 -8.98 7.52
CA ALA A 53 -3.35 -8.74 7.85
C ALA A 53 -4.15 -10.02 8.12
N GLY A 54 -3.55 -11.19 7.89
CA GLY A 54 -4.16 -12.52 8.05
C GLY A 54 -3.89 -13.19 9.39
#